data_AF-A0A356L691-F1
#
_entry.id   AF-A0A356L691-F1
#
_cell.length_a   1.000
_cell.length_b   1.000
_cell.length_c   1.000
_cell.angle_alpha   90.00
_cell.angle_beta   90.00
_cell.angle_gamma   90.00
#
_symmetry.space_group_name_H-M   'P 1'
#
loop_
_entity.id
_entity.type
_entity.pdbx_description
1 polymer ?
#
loop_
_entity_poly.entity_id
_entity_poly.type
_entity_poly.pdbx_seq_one_letter_code
_entity_poly.pdbx_strand_id
1 'polypeptide(L)'
;MLSKINIDIINSLTISELDVLRFVDNNKKQILDWSIQTLSKTTFVSTATIMRLCKKLGYSGFSELKYRLKEEISALDSFKKTPLSRTLSIKTSNRSSIRPPCWMKSKYRKSSD
;
A
#
# COMPACT_ATOMS: atom_id res chain seq x y z
N MET A 1 -2.04 5.18 8.45
CA MET A 1 -1.89 5.61 9.85
C MET A 1 -1.83 7.12 9.98
N LEU A 2 -0.84 7.79 9.38
CA LEU A 2 -0.66 9.25 9.52
C LEU A 2 -1.86 10.10 9.07
N SER A 3 -2.58 9.67 8.03
CA SER A 3 -3.73 10.39 7.46
C SER A 3 -4.95 10.51 8.36
N LYS A 4 -4.98 9.81 9.51
CA LYS A 4 -6.08 9.84 10.48
C LYS A 4 -5.75 10.60 11.76
N ILE A 5 -4.52 11.11 11.91
CA ILE A 5 -4.07 11.79 13.12
C ILE A 5 -4.34 13.30 12.98
N ASN A 6 -4.83 13.94 14.06
CA ASN A 6 -5.10 15.37 14.08
C ASN A 6 -3.81 16.19 13.90
N ILE A 7 -3.89 17.25 13.11
CA ILE A 7 -2.74 18.12 12.78
C ILE A 7 -2.13 18.78 14.04
N ASP A 8 -2.96 19.16 15.01
CA ASP A 8 -2.52 19.80 16.26
C ASP A 8 -1.65 18.88 17.10
N ILE A 9 -1.99 17.58 17.11
CA ILE A 9 -1.23 16.56 17.83
C ILE A 9 0.15 16.44 17.18
N ILE A 10 0.23 16.36 15.85
CA ILE A 10 1.49 16.24 15.11
C ILE A 10 2.43 17.41 15.42
N ASN A 11 1.91 18.63 15.50
CA ASN A 11 2.70 19.82 15.82
C ASN A 11 3.17 19.86 17.28
N SER A 12 2.50 19.14 18.19
CA SER A 12 2.88 19.04 19.61
C SER A 12 3.91 17.94 19.92
N LEU A 13 4.24 17.11 18.93
CA LEU A 13 5.21 16.02 19.09
C LEU A 13 6.63 16.57 19.03
N THR A 14 7.51 15.99 19.84
CA THR A 14 8.96 16.23 19.76
C THR A 14 9.55 15.56 18.53
N ILE A 15 10.76 15.95 18.15
CA ILE A 15 11.47 15.40 16.98
C ILE A 15 11.62 13.87 17.11
N SER A 16 12.05 13.38 18.27
CA SER A 16 12.19 11.94 18.51
C SER A 16 10.87 11.17 18.45
N GLU A 17 9.78 11.77 18.92
CA GLU A 17 8.43 11.19 18.81
C GLU A 17 7.99 11.14 17.35
N LEU A 18 8.25 12.20 16.58
CA LEU A 18 7.95 12.25 15.15
C LEU A 18 8.73 11.20 14.35
N ASP A 19 10.01 10.99 14.68
CA ASP A 19 10.84 9.97 14.03
C ASP A 19 10.32 8.55 14.29
N VAL A 20 9.91 8.26 15.53
CA VAL A 20 9.26 6.98 15.86
C VAL A 20 7.96 6.83 15.07
N LEU A 21 7.15 7.88 14.97
CA LEU A 21 5.88 7.83 14.23
C LEU A 21 6.11 7.55 12.73
N ARG A 22 7.09 8.22 12.12
CA ARG A 22 7.50 8.00 10.74
C ARG A 22 8.01 6.58 10.53
N PHE A 23 8.87 6.10 11.42
CA PHE A 23 9.39 4.74 11.38
C PHE A 23 8.26 3.71 11.45
N VAL A 24 7.23 3.97 12.28
CA VAL A 24 6.07 3.11 12.42
C VAL A 24 5.23 3.04 11.15
N ASP A 25 4.96 4.18 10.51
CA ASP A 25 4.17 4.21 9.28
C ASP A 25 4.89 3.53 8.10
N ASN A 26 6.23 3.61 8.07
CA ASN A 26 7.04 2.92 7.06
C ASN A 26 7.12 1.39 7.27
N ASN A 27 7.19 0.92 8.52
CA ASN A 27 7.50 -0.48 8.85
C ASN A 27 6.37 -1.22 9.58
N LYS A 28 5.11 -0.94 9.23
CA LYS A 28 3.92 -1.46 9.94
C LYS A 28 3.92 -2.98 10.15
N LYS A 29 4.28 -3.74 9.11
CA LYS A 29 4.27 -5.21 9.14
C LYS A 29 5.25 -5.76 10.18
N GLN A 30 6.47 -5.23 10.21
CA GLN A 30 7.51 -5.69 11.14
C GLN A 30 7.16 -5.35 12.60
N ILE A 31 6.50 -4.21 12.81
CA ILE A 31 6.15 -3.73 14.15
C ILE A 31 5.07 -4.60 14.80
N LEU A 32 4.24 -5.29 14.01
CA LEU A 32 3.30 -6.28 14.53
C LEU A 32 4.00 -7.46 15.22
N ASP A 33 5.22 -7.81 14.80
CA ASP A 33 5.99 -8.91 15.39
C ASP A 33 6.92 -8.43 16.50
N TRP A 34 7.25 -7.15 16.53
CA TRP A 34 8.21 -6.60 17.49
C TRP A 34 7.60 -6.27 18.85
N SER A 35 8.47 -6.31 19.87
CA SER A 35 8.20 -5.78 21.21
C SER A 35 8.53 -4.28 21.26
N ILE A 36 7.99 -3.58 22.26
CA ILE A 36 8.32 -2.17 22.51
C ILE A 36 9.82 -1.97 22.76
N GLN A 37 10.51 -2.95 23.36
CA GLN A 37 11.95 -2.89 23.58
C GLN A 37 12.74 -2.99 22.28
N THR A 38 12.30 -3.85 21.36
CA THR A 38 12.91 -3.97 20.03
C THR A 38 12.77 -2.65 19.27
N LEU A 39 11.56 -2.07 19.28
CA LEU A 39 11.31 -0.76 18.67
C LEU A 39 12.17 0.35 19.28
N SER A 40 12.31 0.35 20.62
CA SER A 40 13.16 1.30 21.34
C SER A 40 14.63 1.23 20.90
N LYS A 41 15.15 0.00 20.72
CA LYS A 41 16.54 -0.22 20.28
C LYS A 41 16.75 0.21 18.83
N THR A 42 15.78 0.02 17.95
CA THR A 42 15.91 0.37 16.53
C THR A 42 15.78 1.87 16.27
N THR A 43 14.93 2.57 17.01
CA THR A 43 14.73 4.02 16.86
C THR A 43 15.62 4.85 17.79
N PHE A 44 16.41 4.21 18.67
CA PHE A 44 17.22 4.87 19.70
C PHE A 44 16.41 5.77 20.65
N VAL A 45 15.12 5.47 20.83
CA VAL A 45 14.21 6.22 21.69
C VAL A 45 13.80 5.38 22.87
N SER A 46 13.77 5.95 24.08
CA SER A 46 13.36 5.24 25.29
C SER A 46 11.92 4.70 25.19
N THR A 47 11.67 3.52 25.74
CA THR A 47 10.33 2.90 25.79
C THR A 47 9.28 3.82 26.43
N ALA A 48 9.66 4.60 27.45
CA ALA A 48 8.80 5.60 28.07
C ALA A 48 8.34 6.70 27.09
N THR A 49 9.23 7.14 26.20
CA THR A 49 8.91 8.14 25.17
C THR A 49 7.93 7.56 24.14
N ILE A 50 8.12 6.30 23.73
CA ILE A 50 7.17 5.60 22.85
C ILE A 50 5.79 5.49 23.53
N MET A 51 5.74 5.20 24.83
CA MET A 51 4.48 5.17 25.58
C MET A 51 3.82 6.54 25.68
N ARG A 52 4.60 7.61 25.91
CA ARG A 52 4.10 9.00 25.92
C ARG A 52 3.53 9.39 24.56
N LEU A 53 4.22 9.04 23.48
CA LEU A 53 3.72 9.21 22.10
C LEU A 53 2.37 8.50 21.92
N CYS A 54 2.24 7.24 22.35
CA CYS A 54 0.98 6.51 22.23
C CYS A 54 -0.16 7.23 22.94
N LYS A 55 0.09 7.76 24.14
CA LYS A 55 -0.89 8.54 24.90
C LYS A 55 -1.26 9.86 24.20
N LYS A 56 -0.28 10.57 23.64
CA LYS A 56 -0.53 11.81 22.86
C LYS A 56 -1.41 11.54 21.64
N LEU A 57 -1.25 10.38 21.00
CA LEU A 57 -2.07 9.94 19.87
C LEU A 57 -3.48 9.47 20.28
N GLY A 58 -3.79 9.42 21.58
CA GLY A 58 -5.07 8.95 22.09
C GLY A 58 -5.16 7.42 22.28
N TYR A 59 -4.02 6.72 22.24
CA TYR A 59 -3.98 5.28 22.54
C TYR A 59 -3.70 5.03 24.02
N SER A 60 -4.27 3.94 24.54
CA SER A 60 -3.99 3.48 25.92
C SER A 60 -2.52 3.05 26.10
N GLY A 61 -1.89 2.53 25.05
CA GLY A 61 -0.48 2.14 25.05
C GLY A 61 -0.04 1.48 23.74
N PHE A 62 1.12 0.81 23.78
CA PHE A 62 1.71 0.18 22.60
C PHE A 62 0.88 -0.99 22.05
N SER A 63 0.22 -1.77 22.92
CA SER A 63 -0.63 -2.88 22.49
C SER A 63 -1.82 -2.40 21.63
N GLU A 64 -2.46 -1.30 22.03
CA GLU A 64 -3.56 -0.68 21.26
C GLU A 64 -3.04 -0.19 19.90
N LEU A 65 -1.86 0.42 19.87
CA LEU A 65 -1.22 0.83 18.62
C LEU A 65 -1.01 -0.37 17.67
N LYS A 66 -0.52 -1.52 18.17
CA LYS A 66 -0.38 -2.75 17.36
C LYS A 66 -1.72 -3.26 16.85
N TYR A 67 -2.76 -3.20 17.67
CA TYR A 67 -4.10 -3.62 17.29
C TYR A 67 -4.62 -2.80 16.09
N ARG A 68 -4.49 -1.47 16.15
CA ARG A 68 -4.88 -0.58 15.05
C ARG A 68 -4.04 -0.80 13.78
N LEU A 69 -2.75 -1.05 13.92
CA LEU A 69 -1.90 -1.41 12.78
C LEU A 69 -2.37 -2.71 12.11
N LYS A 70 -2.78 -3.71 12.90
CA LYS A 70 -3.31 -4.97 12.39
C LYS A 70 -4.61 -4.77 11.64
N GLU A 71 -5.51 -3.93 12.15
CA GLU A 71 -6.75 -3.55 11.45
C GLU A 71 -6.47 -2.84 10.11
N GLU A 72 -5.50 -1.92 10.06
CA GLU A 72 -5.11 -1.26 8.80
C GLU A 72 -4.60 -2.28 7.77
N ILE A 73 -3.75 -3.22 8.20
CA ILE A 73 -3.16 -4.22 7.31
C ILE A 73 -4.22 -5.21 6.81
N SER A 74 -5.08 -5.70 7.70
CA SER A 74 -6.15 -6.64 7.32
C SER A 74 -7.18 -6.01 6.37
N ALA A 75 -7.49 -4.72 6.57
CA ALA A 75 -8.30 -3.96 5.64
C ALA A 75 -7.63 -3.90 4.26
N LEU A 76 -6.35 -3.53 4.18
CA LEU A 76 -5.59 -3.46 2.92
C LEU A 76 -5.54 -4.81 2.18
N ASP A 77 -5.33 -5.91 2.89
CA ASP A 77 -5.30 -7.25 2.30
C ASP A 77 -6.67 -7.69 1.77
N SER A 78 -7.76 -7.23 2.40
CA SER A 78 -9.12 -7.55 1.98
C SER A 78 -9.49 -6.88 0.64
N PHE A 79 -8.98 -5.66 0.37
CA PHE A 79 -9.20 -4.97 -0.91
C PHE A 79 -8.40 -5.56 -2.08
N LYS A 80 -7.31 -6.29 -1.81
CA LYS A 80 -6.51 -6.96 -2.86
C LYS A 80 -7.08 -8.30 -3.35
N LYS A 81 -8.20 -8.77 -2.78
CA LYS A 81 -8.88 -10.01 -3.22
C LYS A 81 -9.79 -9.80 -4.45
N THR A 82 -9.51 -8.81 -5.30
CA THR A 82 -10.03 -8.78 -6.66
C THR A 82 -9.00 -9.44 -7.58
N PRO A 83 -9.35 -10.50 -8.34
CA PRO A 83 -8.40 -11.18 -9.20
C PRO A 83 -8.16 -10.35 -10.47
N LEU A 84 -7.32 -9.33 -10.39
CA LEU A 84 -6.77 -8.63 -11.56
C LEU A 84 -5.37 -9.17 -11.89
N SER A 85 -5.29 -10.48 -12.11
CA SER A 85 -4.12 -11.15 -12.68
C SER A 85 -4.54 -12.39 -13.50
N ARG A 86 -5.37 -12.18 -14.51
CA ARG A 86 -5.58 -13.16 -15.59
C ARG A 86 -5.62 -12.44 -16.92
N THR A 87 -4.48 -11.95 -17.40
CA THR A 87 -4.20 -11.71 -18.84
C THR A 87 -2.73 -11.27 -19.06
N LEU A 88 -1.79 -12.16 -18.80
CA LEU A 88 -0.49 -12.14 -19.50
C LEU A 88 -0.11 -13.59 -19.86
N SER A 89 -0.93 -14.19 -20.72
CA SER A 89 -0.58 -15.35 -21.55
C SER A 89 -1.64 -15.52 -22.63
N ILE A 90 -1.62 -14.63 -23.62
CA ILE A 90 -2.05 -15.02 -24.96
C ILE A 90 -0.77 -15.23 -25.74
N LYS A 91 -0.35 -16.49 -25.84
CA LYS A 91 0.53 -16.93 -26.92
C LYS A 91 -0.23 -16.67 -28.22
N THR A 92 0.09 -15.61 -28.94
CA THR A 92 -0.46 -15.34 -30.27
C THR A 92 0.27 -16.17 -31.33
N SER A 93 0.18 -17.49 -31.22
CA SER A 93 0.58 -18.42 -32.27
C SER A 93 -0.66 -18.80 -33.09
N ASN A 94 -1.17 -17.87 -33.90
CA ASN A 94 -1.81 -18.17 -35.20
C ASN A 94 -2.24 -16.87 -35.90
N ARG A 95 -1.44 -16.39 -36.85
CA ARG A 95 -1.91 -15.49 -37.92
C ARG A 95 -1.90 -16.27 -39.23
N SER A 96 -2.74 -17.29 -39.30
CA SER A 96 -3.08 -17.95 -40.56
C SER A 96 -4.46 -17.46 -41.02
N SER A 97 -4.48 -16.90 -42.22
CA SER A 97 -5.66 -16.65 -43.07
C SER A 97 -6.74 -15.66 -42.57
N ILE A 98 -6.48 -14.35 -42.67
CA ILE A 98 -7.56 -13.38 -42.86
C ILE A 98 -7.98 -13.46 -44.33
N ARG A 99 -9.07 -14.17 -44.63
CA ARG A 99 -9.77 -13.97 -45.91
C ARG A 99 -10.47 -12.60 -45.82
N PRO A 100 -10.31 -11.71 -46.81
CA PRO A 100 -10.98 -10.43 -46.78
C PRO A 100 -12.51 -10.62 -46.87
N PRO A 101 -13.31 -9.85 -46.12
CA PRO A 101 -14.77 -9.93 -46.16
C PRO A 101 -15.32 -9.47 -47.52
N CYS A 102 -16.41 -10.12 -47.98
CA CYS A 102 -16.94 -10.04 -49.35
C CYS A 102 -17.32 -8.63 -49.86
N TRP A 103 -17.40 -7.61 -49.01
CA TRP A 103 -17.69 -6.24 -49.43
C TRP A 103 -16.46 -5.51 -50.02
N MET A 104 -15.26 -6.10 -49.93
CA MET A 104 -14.00 -5.50 -50.38
C MET A 104 -13.63 -5.86 -51.84
N LYS A 105 -14.61 -6.14 -52.69
CA LYS A 105 -14.44 -6.31 -54.15
C LYS A 105 -15.50 -5.51 -54.91
N SER A 106 -15.36 -4.18 -54.96
CA SER A 106 -16.13 -3.37 -55.94
C SER A 106 -15.64 -1.93 -56.18
N LYS A 107 -14.39 -1.59 -55.85
CA LYS A 107 -13.79 -0.32 -56.29
C LYS A 107 -12.33 -0.52 -56.64
N TYR A 108 -12.07 -0.95 -57.88
CA TYR A 108 -10.92 -0.55 -58.71
C TYR A 108 -11.15 -1.18 -60.09
N ARG A 109 -11.86 -0.45 -60.94
CA ARG A 109 -12.02 -0.68 -62.38
C ARG A 109 -11.47 0.60 -63.02
N LYS A 110 -10.58 0.44 -64.03
CA LYS A 110 -9.98 1.48 -64.91
C LYS A 110 -8.83 2.28 -64.27
N SER A 111 -7.72 2.63 -64.94
CA SER A 111 -7.41 2.69 -66.37
C SER A 111 -5.96 2.25 -66.63
N SER A 112 -5.79 1.62 -67.79
CA SER A 112 -4.54 1.57 -68.55
C SER A 112 -4.25 2.95 -69.16
N ASP A 113 -3.00 3.36 -69.08
CA ASP A 113 -2.22 3.96 -70.17
C ASP A 113 -0.75 3.63 -69.91
#